data_AF-A0A9W6ZXL9-F1
#
_entry.id   AF-A0A9W6ZXL9-F1
#
_cell.length_a   1.000
_cell.length_b   1.000
_cell.length_c   1.000
_cell.angle_alpha   90.00
_cell.angle_beta   90.00
_cell.angle_gamma   90.00
#
_symmetry.space_group_name_H-M   'P 1'
#
loop_
_entity.id
_entity.type
_entity.pdbx_description
1 polymer ?
#
loop_
_entity_poly.entity_id
_entity_poly.type
_entity_poly.pdbx_seq_one_letter_code
_entity_poly.pdbx_strand_id
1 'polypeptide(L)'
;MSVPTVKGSDGTPIPISSIWEGRKIVLIFLRQLGCRFCRQQIAEINSSNLHSRLLSHDVHLVCISLGSPSKIPAWLNLTKYKGEIYVDDTTSGDPSVDQIGSESYGVFKLKRGVDVLRLDDVEAKKNADEVNFKYPDMIEIADKSNELIIWPGDVFQTGGAFVLGPGNVCDYTFRSRWAGDHVDLEKIFVLATGVEEGREVVYESTENWFSLMRNDRRLTVSFAGNVVQQTWFQNGANRVVKFFGTRRGVALGLGVGAFGVGKGWGKKDVASSLLIGASVSTFYLGFRALLIFALQPRVKYLDAQNDVILLTPIDIDKKVLESGLPECDCGATMATMPMLGLREAGEVVDKPTGFSRSRSETWSAELGQSNEFQSTLCYVREFLGKPHPAVGRGGPVCPFVPTSLKKNSIYMSVIRTNSIPNLSLDTDAKTDQIRSILVKLLKDFVPVFEKLEPSKGKLRQFKAVILIFPDIKPSEAHDIIDAVQVQAKEFFVERGLMCGEFHETNNASGLRNENFYPLRTPLPCLAIRHMVPGDIAFMTLDDYPVKMRVKLLKGFLEVFGDEDKPQVKEAREKLEETLREIGEGKLKDGDGDGDGVGGI
;
A
#
# COMPACT_ATOMS: atom_id res chain seq x y z
N MET A 1 -25.97 1.58 3.85
CA MET A 1 -26.38 1.50 5.27
C MET A 1 -25.84 2.73 5.98
N SER A 2 -26.62 3.35 6.88
CA SER A 2 -26.12 4.43 7.74
C SER A 2 -25.08 3.89 8.71
N VAL A 3 -24.05 4.67 9.01
CA VAL A 3 -23.04 4.33 10.03
C VAL A 3 -23.69 4.45 11.42
N PRO A 4 -23.65 3.42 12.28
CA PRO A 4 -24.22 3.50 13.62
C PRO A 4 -23.58 4.63 14.44
N THR A 5 -24.34 5.17 15.38
CA THR A 5 -23.85 6.20 16.30
C THR A 5 -23.82 5.71 17.74
N VAL A 6 -22.90 6.26 18.52
CA VAL A 6 -22.80 6.04 19.97
C VAL A 6 -22.61 7.38 20.68
N LYS A 7 -22.85 7.43 21.99
CA LYS A 7 -22.84 8.65 22.79
C LYS A 7 -21.87 8.56 23.96
N GLY A 8 -21.12 9.63 24.19
CA GLY A 8 -20.32 9.81 25.40
C GLY A 8 -21.18 10.28 26.58
N SER A 9 -20.56 10.64 27.69
CA SER A 9 -21.27 11.17 28.87
C SER A 9 -21.98 12.51 28.63
N ASP A 10 -21.58 13.24 27.60
CA ASP A 10 -22.19 14.49 27.16
C ASP A 10 -23.49 14.28 26.36
N GLY A 11 -23.78 13.04 25.94
CA GLY A 11 -24.94 12.69 25.14
C GLY A 11 -24.83 13.02 23.66
N THR A 12 -23.69 13.57 23.19
CA THR A 12 -23.49 13.91 21.78
C THR A 12 -23.35 12.64 20.95
N PRO A 13 -24.20 12.42 19.92
CA PRO A 13 -24.06 11.28 19.03
C PRO A 13 -22.84 11.47 18.12
N ILE A 14 -21.98 10.46 18.07
CA ILE A 14 -20.84 10.40 17.14
C ILE A 14 -20.92 9.12 16.30
N PRO A 15 -20.48 9.14 15.03
CA PRO A 15 -20.32 7.91 14.25
C PRO A 15 -19.37 6.95 14.98
N ILE A 16 -19.75 5.70 15.13
CA ILE A 16 -18.95 4.71 15.87
C ILE A 16 -17.52 4.60 15.31
N SER A 17 -17.35 4.70 13.99
CA SER A 17 -16.05 4.63 13.31
C SER A 17 -15.09 5.77 13.65
N SER A 18 -15.62 6.94 14.05
CA SER A 18 -14.78 8.09 14.43
C SER A 18 -13.91 7.81 15.66
N ILE A 19 -14.26 6.81 16.49
CA ILE A 19 -13.52 6.42 17.68
C ILE A 19 -12.12 5.89 17.35
N TRP A 20 -11.95 5.25 16.18
CA TRP A 20 -10.68 4.64 15.75
C TRP A 20 -10.15 5.14 14.40
N GLU A 21 -10.86 6.02 13.69
CA GLU A 21 -10.47 6.50 12.34
C GLU A 21 -8.99 6.93 12.26
N GLY A 22 -8.44 7.56 13.32
CA GLY A 22 -7.04 8.01 13.39
C GLY A 22 -6.15 7.28 14.40
N ARG A 23 -6.56 6.15 14.99
CA ARG A 23 -5.78 5.48 16.05
C ARG A 23 -6.12 3.99 16.20
N LYS A 24 -5.19 3.23 16.78
CA LYS A 24 -5.44 1.82 17.12
C LYS A 24 -6.17 1.72 18.46
N ILE A 25 -7.21 0.88 18.51
CA ILE A 25 -7.98 0.64 19.71
C ILE A 25 -8.22 -0.86 19.96
N VAL A 26 -8.38 -1.20 21.22
CA VAL A 26 -9.09 -2.39 21.68
C VAL A 26 -10.51 -1.96 22.02
N LEU A 27 -11.48 -2.40 21.23
CA LEU A 27 -12.89 -2.10 21.41
C LEU A 27 -13.60 -3.28 22.07
N ILE A 28 -14.16 -3.06 23.25
CA ILE A 28 -14.91 -4.07 24.01
C ILE A 28 -16.39 -3.68 24.05
N PHE A 29 -17.23 -4.50 23.44
CA PHE A 29 -18.68 -4.41 23.64
C PHE A 29 -19.04 -5.13 24.94
N LEU A 30 -19.48 -4.35 25.92
CA LEU A 30 -20.16 -4.84 27.11
C LEU A 30 -21.58 -5.29 26.73
N ARG A 31 -22.36 -5.83 27.67
CA ARG A 31 -23.78 -6.16 27.42
C ARG A 31 -24.66 -4.96 27.71
N GLN A 32 -24.61 -4.50 28.96
CA GLN A 32 -25.29 -3.30 29.44
C GLN A 32 -24.62 -2.82 30.72
N LEU A 33 -24.82 -1.55 31.09
CA LEU A 33 -24.24 -0.97 32.29
C LEU A 33 -24.81 -1.57 33.60
N GLY A 34 -25.92 -2.30 33.57
CA GLY A 34 -26.46 -3.02 34.73
C GLY A 34 -25.90 -4.43 34.93
N CYS A 35 -25.10 -4.94 34.00
CA CYS A 35 -24.78 -6.36 33.92
C CYS A 35 -23.65 -6.77 34.88
N ARG A 36 -23.87 -7.85 35.66
CA ARG A 36 -22.85 -8.45 36.52
C ARG A 36 -21.61 -8.95 35.77
N PHE A 37 -21.79 -9.57 34.61
CA PHE A 37 -20.68 -10.05 33.77
C PHE A 37 -19.84 -8.88 33.26
N CYS A 38 -20.46 -7.74 32.96
CA CYS A 38 -19.72 -6.54 32.55
C CYS A 38 -18.90 -5.98 33.70
N ARG A 39 -19.39 -6.02 34.95
CA ARG A 39 -18.58 -5.65 36.12
C ARG A 39 -17.41 -6.61 36.33
N GLN A 40 -17.62 -7.91 36.14
CA GLN A 40 -16.54 -8.89 36.15
C GLN A 40 -15.47 -8.55 35.10
N GLN A 41 -15.86 -8.34 33.85
CA GLN A 41 -14.93 -8.04 32.77
C GLN A 41 -14.09 -6.79 33.06
N ILE A 42 -14.73 -5.74 33.58
CA ILE A 42 -14.03 -4.51 33.95
C ILE A 42 -13.09 -4.73 35.14
N ALA A 43 -13.45 -5.56 36.11
CA ALA A 43 -12.56 -5.92 37.21
C ALA A 43 -11.33 -6.72 36.73
N GLU A 44 -11.51 -7.62 35.76
CA GLU A 44 -10.41 -8.37 35.10
C GLU A 44 -9.49 -7.41 34.32
N ILE A 45 -10.06 -6.46 33.58
CA ILE A 45 -9.32 -5.40 32.87
C ILE A 45 -8.51 -4.54 33.84
N ASN A 46 -9.10 -4.15 34.97
CA ASN A 46 -8.44 -3.31 35.96
C ASN A 46 -7.30 -4.08 36.67
N SER A 47 -7.55 -5.32 37.07
CA SER A 47 -6.55 -6.15 37.78
C SER A 47 -5.36 -6.55 36.90
N SER A 48 -5.57 -6.75 35.61
CA SER A 48 -4.50 -7.01 34.62
C SER A 48 -3.73 -5.76 34.19
N ASN A 49 -4.15 -4.57 34.63
CA ASN A 49 -3.61 -3.26 34.21
C ASN A 49 -3.62 -3.07 32.68
N LEU A 50 -4.59 -3.69 31.98
CA LEU A 50 -4.62 -3.72 30.52
C LEU A 50 -4.60 -2.32 29.90
N HIS A 51 -5.34 -1.37 30.49
CA HIS A 51 -5.39 0.02 30.01
C HIS A 51 -4.00 0.67 29.91
N SER A 52 -3.21 0.65 31.00
CA SER A 52 -1.87 1.25 31.00
C SER A 52 -0.89 0.50 30.09
N ARG A 53 -1.01 -0.83 30.01
CA ARG A 53 -0.18 -1.66 29.14
C ARG A 53 -0.42 -1.34 27.66
N LEU A 54 -1.67 -1.25 27.23
CA LEU A 54 -2.05 -0.85 25.87
C LEU A 54 -1.60 0.59 25.56
N LEU A 55 -1.81 1.52 26.50
CA LEU A 55 -1.46 2.93 26.29
C LEU A 55 0.05 3.13 26.12
N SER A 56 0.88 2.33 26.78
CA SER A 56 2.35 2.36 26.58
C SER A 56 2.79 1.99 25.15
N HIS A 57 1.91 1.33 24.39
CA HIS A 57 2.09 0.98 22.98
C HIS A 57 1.21 1.83 22.06
N ASP A 58 0.67 2.97 22.55
CA ASP A 58 -0.15 3.89 21.76
C ASP A 58 -1.43 3.23 21.20
N VAL A 59 -1.95 2.25 21.96
CA VAL A 59 -3.23 1.57 21.76
C VAL A 59 -4.21 2.00 22.85
N HIS A 60 -5.42 2.42 22.46
CA HIS A 60 -6.43 2.88 23.42
C HIS A 60 -7.45 1.79 23.73
N LEU A 61 -7.89 1.72 24.99
CA LEU A 61 -8.94 0.78 25.41
C LEU A 61 -10.28 1.51 25.46
N VAL A 62 -11.26 1.00 24.69
CA VAL A 62 -12.59 1.60 24.55
C VAL A 62 -13.65 0.55 24.87
N CYS A 63 -14.65 0.92 25.67
CA CYS A 63 -15.84 0.13 25.90
C CYS A 63 -17.06 0.77 25.23
N ILE A 64 -17.91 -0.04 24.61
CA ILE A 64 -19.27 0.33 24.22
C ILE A 64 -20.24 -0.53 25.03
N SER A 65 -21.26 0.08 25.61
CA SER A 65 -22.30 -0.63 26.37
C SER A 65 -23.68 -0.23 25.86
N LEU A 66 -24.69 -1.09 26.03
CA LEU A 66 -26.06 -0.60 25.97
C LEU A 66 -26.37 0.24 27.22
N GLY A 67 -27.10 1.33 27.02
CA GLY A 67 -27.73 2.12 28.07
C GLY A 67 -27.71 3.63 27.85
N SER A 68 -27.98 4.39 28.91
CA SER A 68 -28.14 5.85 28.82
C SER A 68 -26.83 6.60 29.09
N PRO A 69 -26.51 7.67 28.33
CA PRO A 69 -25.35 8.53 28.55
C PRO A 69 -25.24 9.07 29.98
N SER A 70 -26.39 9.39 30.58
CA SER A 70 -26.51 9.92 31.95
C SER A 70 -25.95 8.99 33.02
N LYS A 71 -25.83 7.68 32.72
CA LYS A 71 -25.41 6.65 33.66
C LYS A 71 -23.90 6.37 33.61
N ILE A 72 -23.19 6.85 32.58
CA ILE A 72 -21.73 6.68 32.43
C ILE A 72 -20.96 7.14 33.69
N PRO A 73 -21.19 8.34 34.28
CA PRO A 73 -20.42 8.80 35.44
C PRO A 73 -20.57 7.89 36.66
N ALA A 74 -21.78 7.39 36.91
CA ALA A 74 -22.03 6.46 38.01
C ALA A 74 -21.33 5.11 37.77
N TRP A 75 -21.31 4.61 36.53
CA TRP A 75 -20.62 3.37 36.17
C TRP A 75 -19.11 3.49 36.35
N LEU A 76 -18.52 4.60 35.90
CA LEU A 76 -17.09 4.88 36.08
C LEU A 76 -16.71 4.97 37.55
N ASN A 77 -17.54 5.63 38.37
CA ASN A 77 -17.30 5.71 39.81
C ASN A 77 -17.40 4.32 40.50
N LEU A 78 -18.34 3.48 40.08
CA LEU A 78 -18.52 2.13 40.61
C LEU A 78 -17.34 1.22 40.25
N THR A 79 -17.01 1.18 38.95
CA THR A 79 -16.08 0.17 38.41
C THR A 79 -14.63 0.59 38.41
N LYS A 80 -14.35 1.90 38.58
CA LYS A 80 -13.00 2.49 38.47
C LYS A 80 -12.32 2.21 37.13
N TYR A 81 -13.10 1.95 36.09
CA TYR A 81 -12.60 1.78 34.73
C TYR A 81 -11.86 3.02 34.26
N LYS A 82 -10.70 2.83 33.63
CA LYS A 82 -9.78 3.91 33.25
C LYS A 82 -9.79 4.23 31.75
N GLY A 83 -10.36 3.35 30.92
CA GLY A 83 -10.46 3.56 29.49
C GLY A 83 -11.64 4.43 29.09
N GLU A 84 -11.82 4.60 27.79
CA GLU A 84 -12.93 5.37 27.24
C GLU A 84 -14.20 4.52 27.22
N ILE A 85 -15.35 5.15 27.44
CA ILE A 85 -16.65 4.47 27.42
C ILE A 85 -17.68 5.28 26.65
N TYR A 86 -18.42 4.58 25.80
CA TYR A 86 -19.56 5.11 25.07
C TYR A 86 -20.76 4.19 25.29
N VAL A 87 -21.95 4.72 25.03
CA VAL A 87 -23.18 3.93 25.05
C VAL A 87 -23.90 4.00 23.72
N ASP A 88 -24.51 2.87 23.38
CA ASP A 88 -25.59 2.82 22.40
C ASP A 88 -26.92 2.85 23.17
N ASP A 89 -27.74 3.87 22.88
CA ASP A 89 -29.01 4.12 23.53
C ASP A 89 -30.22 3.80 22.62
N THR A 90 -30.04 3.03 21.54
CA THR A 90 -31.14 2.61 20.66
C THR A 90 -32.07 1.60 21.31
N THR A 91 -31.64 0.92 22.37
CA THR A 91 -32.41 -0.10 23.10
C THR A 91 -32.87 0.43 24.46
N SER A 92 -34.16 0.31 24.79
CA SER A 92 -34.74 0.79 26.05
C SER A 92 -34.44 -0.11 27.26
N GLY A 93 -34.08 -1.38 27.02
CA GLY A 93 -33.86 -2.35 28.09
C GLY A 93 -35.11 -2.87 28.77
N ASP A 94 -36.30 -2.48 28.32
CA ASP A 94 -37.58 -3.01 28.81
C ASP A 94 -37.78 -4.47 28.31
N PRO A 95 -37.79 -5.48 29.19
CA PRO A 95 -37.97 -6.87 28.79
C PRO A 95 -39.41 -7.19 28.35
N SER A 96 -40.36 -6.27 28.58
CA SER A 96 -41.76 -6.42 28.15
C SER A 96 -42.00 -5.96 26.72
N VAL A 97 -41.04 -5.26 26.11
CA VAL A 97 -41.10 -4.78 24.73
C VAL A 97 -40.19 -5.65 23.87
N ASP A 98 -40.68 -6.08 22.71
CA ASP A 98 -39.80 -6.70 21.70
C ASP A 98 -38.90 -5.63 21.10
N GLN A 99 -37.66 -5.56 21.59
CA GLN A 99 -36.72 -4.55 21.18
C GLN A 99 -36.11 -4.88 19.82
N ILE A 100 -36.12 -3.88 18.94
CA ILE A 100 -35.29 -3.86 17.74
C ILE A 100 -33.84 -3.85 18.23
N GLY A 101 -33.09 -4.93 17.97
CA GLY A 101 -31.72 -5.07 18.47
C GLY A 101 -30.84 -3.87 18.09
N SER A 102 -29.81 -3.60 18.89
CA SER A 102 -28.95 -2.44 18.69
C SER A 102 -28.27 -2.42 17.32
N GLU A 103 -28.27 -1.24 16.69
CA GLU A 103 -27.61 -1.02 15.40
C GLU A 103 -26.09 -1.25 15.50
N SER A 104 -25.44 -0.72 16.54
CA SER A 104 -24.00 -0.88 16.70
C SER A 104 -23.61 -2.34 16.94
N TYR A 105 -24.35 -3.08 17.77
CA TYR A 105 -24.08 -4.49 18.03
C TYR A 105 -24.38 -5.36 16.80
N GLY A 106 -25.43 -5.00 16.05
CA GLY A 106 -25.80 -5.65 14.79
C GLY A 106 -24.72 -5.54 13.72
N VAL A 107 -24.13 -4.36 13.52
CA VAL A 107 -23.03 -4.15 12.55
C VAL A 107 -21.81 -5.02 12.87
N PHE A 108 -21.51 -5.21 14.16
CA PHE A 108 -20.41 -6.07 14.59
C PHE A 108 -20.78 -7.57 14.64
N LYS A 109 -22.02 -7.93 14.25
CA LYS A 109 -22.58 -9.28 14.24
C LYS A 109 -22.55 -9.94 15.63
N LEU A 110 -22.78 -9.15 16.69
CA LEU A 110 -22.86 -9.66 18.05
C LEU A 110 -24.20 -10.37 18.27
N LYS A 111 -24.18 -11.49 19.00
CA LYS A 111 -25.38 -12.31 19.16
C LYS A 111 -26.36 -11.71 20.16
N ARG A 112 -27.65 -11.91 19.90
CA ARG A 112 -28.75 -11.50 20.76
C ARG A 112 -29.75 -12.64 20.83
N GLY A 113 -30.27 -12.93 22.01
CA GLY A 113 -31.34 -13.91 22.18
C GLY A 113 -31.25 -14.65 23.51
N VAL A 114 -32.35 -15.30 23.89
CA VAL A 114 -32.42 -16.10 25.11
C VAL A 114 -31.47 -17.30 25.04
N ASP A 115 -31.27 -17.87 23.85
CA ASP A 115 -30.39 -19.01 23.57
C ASP A 115 -28.92 -18.71 23.87
N VAL A 116 -28.48 -17.47 23.65
CA VAL A 116 -27.11 -17.03 23.98
C VAL A 116 -26.97 -16.53 25.42
N LEU A 117 -28.07 -16.47 26.16
CA LEU A 117 -28.04 -16.33 27.62
C LEU A 117 -28.11 -17.70 28.33
N ARG A 118 -28.40 -18.79 27.59
CA ARG A 118 -28.79 -20.06 28.20
C ARG A 118 -27.63 -20.78 28.89
N LEU A 119 -27.96 -21.14 30.12
CA LEU A 119 -27.24 -21.96 31.10
C LEU A 119 -27.06 -23.42 30.67
N ASP A 120 -27.43 -23.87 29.46
CA ASP A 120 -27.34 -25.31 29.14
C ASP A 120 -25.89 -25.77 28.89
N ASP A 121 -24.99 -24.83 28.61
CA ASP A 121 -23.55 -25.05 28.59
C ASP A 121 -22.99 -25.14 30.03
N VAL A 122 -22.18 -26.18 30.29
CA VAL A 122 -21.63 -26.47 31.63
C VAL A 122 -20.66 -25.38 32.09
N GLU A 123 -19.86 -24.83 31.17
CA GLU A 123 -18.91 -23.75 31.45
C GLU A 123 -19.66 -22.44 31.74
N ALA A 124 -20.69 -22.14 30.95
CA ALA A 124 -21.55 -20.97 31.15
C ALA A 124 -22.26 -21.00 32.51
N LYS A 125 -22.80 -22.16 32.92
CA LYS A 125 -23.41 -22.37 34.26
C LYS A 125 -22.42 -22.08 35.38
N LYS A 126 -21.25 -22.72 35.31
CA LYS A 126 -20.21 -22.58 36.32
C LYS A 126 -19.77 -21.13 36.47
N ASN A 127 -19.52 -20.45 35.35
CA ASN A 127 -19.14 -19.03 35.36
C ASN A 127 -20.27 -18.16 35.94
N ALA A 128 -21.54 -18.40 35.55
CA ALA A 128 -22.67 -17.65 36.07
C ALA A 128 -22.81 -17.75 37.60
N ASP A 129 -22.61 -18.94 38.17
CA ASP A 129 -22.67 -19.17 39.62
C ASP A 129 -21.52 -18.46 40.37
N GLU A 130 -20.29 -18.58 39.86
CA GLU A 130 -19.11 -17.89 40.42
C GLU A 130 -19.26 -16.37 40.37
N VAL A 131 -19.76 -15.85 39.26
CA VAL A 131 -19.98 -14.40 39.04
C VAL A 131 -21.14 -13.89 39.90
N ASN A 132 -22.21 -14.67 40.07
CA ASN A 132 -23.32 -14.30 40.95
C ASN A 132 -22.83 -14.10 42.40
N PHE A 133 -21.95 -14.97 42.88
CA PHE A 133 -21.39 -14.87 44.22
C PHE A 133 -20.48 -13.64 44.39
N LYS A 134 -19.59 -13.39 43.42
CA LYS A 134 -18.59 -12.30 43.50
C LYS A 134 -19.13 -10.93 43.12
N TYR A 135 -20.13 -10.89 42.22
CA TYR A 135 -20.75 -9.69 41.68
C TYR A 135 -22.29 -9.83 41.72
N PRO A 136 -22.90 -9.83 42.92
CA PRO A 136 -24.35 -9.97 43.07
C PRO A 136 -25.08 -8.82 42.40
N ASP A 137 -26.30 -9.05 41.94
CA ASP A 137 -27.11 -8.03 41.27
C ASP A 137 -27.20 -6.75 42.09
N MET A 138 -27.23 -5.62 41.37
CA MET A 138 -27.37 -4.34 42.03
C MET A 138 -28.76 -4.26 42.64
N ILE A 139 -28.82 -3.96 43.94
CA ILE A 139 -30.05 -3.48 44.57
C ILE A 139 -30.42 -2.18 43.83
N GLU A 140 -31.68 -2.02 43.46
CA GLU A 140 -32.13 -0.79 42.81
C GLU A 140 -31.74 0.42 43.68
N ILE A 141 -30.95 1.33 43.12
CA ILE A 141 -30.46 2.51 43.82
C ILE A 141 -31.36 3.67 43.42
N ALA A 142 -31.99 4.37 44.36
CA ALA A 142 -32.69 5.60 44.05
C ALA A 142 -31.69 6.76 43.91
N ASP A 143 -31.87 7.64 42.93
CA ASP A 143 -31.06 8.85 42.80
C ASP A 143 -31.41 9.89 43.88
N LYS A 144 -30.79 11.08 43.83
CA LYS A 144 -31.06 12.15 44.80
C LYS A 144 -32.50 12.68 44.74
N SER A 145 -33.24 12.36 43.68
CA SER A 145 -34.64 12.72 43.45
C SER A 145 -35.59 11.59 43.86
N ASN A 146 -35.06 10.50 44.42
CA ASN A 146 -35.80 9.31 44.83
C ASN A 146 -36.37 8.49 43.65
N GLU A 147 -35.85 8.70 42.42
CA GLU A 147 -36.19 7.89 41.24
C GLU A 147 -35.25 6.67 41.12
N LEU A 148 -35.78 5.51 40.75
CA LEU A 148 -35.00 4.29 40.58
C LEU A 148 -33.97 4.46 39.45
N ILE A 149 -32.68 4.27 39.77
CA ILE A 149 -31.59 4.20 38.80
C ILE A 149 -31.67 2.84 38.12
N ILE A 150 -32.50 2.79 37.07
CA ILE A 150 -32.50 1.71 36.10
C ILE A 150 -31.28 1.90 35.21
N TRP A 151 -30.59 0.80 34.92
CA TRP A 151 -29.47 0.75 33.98
C TRP A 151 -29.99 0.11 32.70
N PRO A 152 -30.79 0.85 31.90
CA PRO A 152 -31.48 0.29 30.75
C PRO A 152 -30.45 -0.27 29.77
N GLY A 153 -30.81 -1.36 29.11
CA GLY A 153 -30.04 -1.98 28.05
C GLY A 153 -30.67 -3.32 27.73
N ASP A 154 -30.59 -3.75 26.48
CA ASP A 154 -31.17 -5.02 26.07
C ASP A 154 -30.53 -6.19 26.83
N VAL A 155 -31.31 -6.81 27.72
CA VAL A 155 -30.83 -7.91 28.58
C VAL A 155 -30.45 -9.15 27.77
N PHE A 156 -30.96 -9.31 26.55
CA PHE A 156 -30.67 -10.43 25.66
C PHE A 156 -29.41 -10.25 24.82
N GLN A 157 -28.77 -9.08 24.91
CA GLN A 157 -27.57 -8.78 24.14
C GLN A 157 -26.32 -9.43 24.77
N THR A 158 -25.48 -10.02 23.92
CA THR A 158 -24.12 -10.44 24.27
C THR A 158 -23.06 -9.42 23.82
N GLY A 159 -21.88 -9.53 24.42
CA GLY A 159 -20.74 -8.66 24.13
C GLY A 159 -19.79 -9.21 23.06
N GLY A 160 -18.61 -8.61 23.00
CA GLY A 160 -17.52 -9.01 22.10
C GLY A 160 -16.31 -8.11 22.26
N ALA A 161 -15.23 -8.43 21.57
CA ALA A 161 -14.01 -7.63 21.57
C ALA A 161 -13.38 -7.59 20.19
N PHE A 162 -12.78 -6.45 19.84
CA PHE A 162 -12.21 -6.18 18.53
C PHE A 162 -10.90 -5.42 18.68
N VAL A 163 -9.93 -5.71 17.82
CA VAL A 163 -8.73 -4.89 17.65
C VAL A 163 -8.88 -4.14 16.34
N LEU A 164 -9.07 -2.83 16.43
CA LEU A 164 -9.32 -1.97 15.29
C LEU A 164 -8.16 -1.01 15.09
N GLY A 165 -7.69 -0.88 13.84
CA GLY A 165 -6.61 0.03 13.45
C GLY A 165 -7.14 1.33 12.84
N PRO A 166 -6.27 2.32 12.60
CA PRO A 166 -6.62 3.54 11.86
C PRO A 166 -7.28 3.25 10.50
N GLY A 167 -8.35 3.98 10.19
CA GLY A 167 -9.21 3.74 9.03
C GLY A 167 -10.04 2.47 9.16
N ASN A 168 -10.27 1.79 8.04
CA ASN A 168 -11.06 0.56 7.98
C ASN A 168 -10.19 -0.71 8.15
N VAL A 169 -9.58 -0.91 9.33
CA VAL A 169 -8.73 -2.07 9.64
C VAL A 169 -9.24 -2.80 10.87
N CYS A 170 -9.34 -4.13 10.78
CA CYS A 170 -9.70 -5.01 11.89
C CYS A 170 -8.70 -6.18 11.97
N ASP A 171 -7.85 -6.17 13.00
CA ASP A 171 -6.80 -7.17 13.19
C ASP A 171 -7.30 -8.40 13.95
N TYR A 172 -8.34 -8.26 14.77
CA TYR A 172 -8.88 -9.35 15.58
C TYR A 172 -10.35 -9.15 15.89
N THR A 173 -11.09 -10.26 15.90
CA THR A 173 -12.50 -10.29 16.32
C THR A 173 -12.73 -11.42 17.31
N PHE A 174 -13.45 -11.12 18.38
CA PHE A 174 -13.99 -12.06 19.34
C PHE A 174 -15.47 -11.72 19.55
N ARG A 175 -16.34 -12.71 19.39
CA ARG A 175 -17.78 -12.56 19.62
C ARG A 175 -18.18 -13.52 20.72
N SER A 176 -18.74 -13.00 21.81
CA SER A 176 -19.15 -13.83 22.93
C SER A 176 -20.15 -14.89 22.47
N ARG A 177 -19.89 -16.15 22.82
CA ARG A 177 -20.79 -17.28 22.54
C ARG A 177 -22.00 -17.25 23.46
N TRP A 178 -21.79 -16.82 24.71
CA TRP A 178 -22.80 -16.74 25.75
C TRP A 178 -22.54 -15.57 26.73
N ALA A 179 -23.49 -15.28 27.60
CA ALA A 179 -23.41 -14.19 28.58
C ALA A 179 -22.30 -14.41 29.64
N GLY A 180 -21.18 -13.71 29.50
CA GLY A 180 -20.00 -13.86 30.36
C GLY A 180 -18.82 -14.56 29.70
N ASP A 181 -18.95 -14.94 28.42
CA ASP A 181 -17.84 -15.41 27.59
C ASP A 181 -16.98 -14.19 27.20
N HIS A 182 -15.97 -13.89 28.00
CA HIS A 182 -15.05 -12.78 27.78
C HIS A 182 -13.82 -13.23 27.01
N VAL A 183 -13.21 -12.29 26.28
CA VAL A 183 -11.94 -12.50 25.58
C VAL A 183 -10.80 -12.65 26.59
N ASP A 184 -9.82 -13.49 26.25
CA ASP A 184 -8.54 -13.54 26.96
C ASP A 184 -7.79 -12.20 26.81
N LEU A 185 -7.50 -11.56 27.95
CA LEU A 185 -6.89 -10.23 28.00
C LEU A 185 -5.40 -10.23 27.61
N GLU A 186 -4.69 -11.34 27.79
CA GLU A 186 -3.31 -11.46 27.30
C GLU A 186 -3.30 -11.63 25.80
N LYS A 187 -4.18 -12.49 25.27
CA LYS A 187 -4.32 -12.67 23.82
C LYS A 187 -4.66 -11.36 23.12
N ILE A 188 -5.62 -10.59 23.64
CA ILE A 188 -5.98 -9.30 23.02
C ILE A 188 -4.86 -8.27 23.13
N PHE A 189 -4.08 -8.29 24.22
CA PHE A 189 -2.89 -7.44 24.37
C PHE A 189 -1.84 -7.75 23.30
N VAL A 190 -1.50 -9.03 23.12
CA VAL A 190 -0.52 -9.47 22.12
C VAL A 190 -0.99 -9.09 20.72
N LEU A 191 -2.26 -9.34 20.38
CA LEU A 191 -2.78 -9.03 19.05
C LEU A 191 -2.88 -7.51 18.79
N ALA A 192 -3.23 -6.73 19.81
CA ALA A 192 -3.32 -5.29 19.67
C ALA A 192 -1.95 -4.63 19.50
N THR A 193 -0.96 -5.08 20.25
CA THR A 193 0.39 -4.48 20.27
C THR A 193 1.36 -5.10 19.27
N GLY A 194 1.12 -6.35 18.86
CA GLY A 194 2.10 -7.15 18.12
C GLY A 194 3.31 -7.55 18.98
N VAL A 195 3.19 -7.52 20.31
CA VAL A 195 4.28 -7.77 21.25
C VAL A 195 3.88 -8.81 22.29
N GLU A 196 4.73 -9.81 22.48
CA GLU A 196 4.62 -10.83 23.52
C GLU A 196 5.95 -10.91 24.28
N GLU A 197 5.90 -10.78 25.61
CA GLU A 197 7.10 -10.81 26.48
C GLU A 197 8.23 -9.84 26.04
N GLY A 198 7.86 -8.70 25.45
CA GLY A 198 8.82 -7.69 24.96
C GLY A 198 9.44 -8.02 23.59
N ARG A 199 9.00 -9.09 22.92
CA ARG A 199 9.40 -9.45 21.56
C ARG A 199 8.26 -9.17 20.59
N GLU A 200 8.59 -8.62 19.42
CA GLU A 200 7.62 -8.47 18.34
C GLU A 200 7.21 -9.85 17.80
N VAL A 201 5.91 -10.03 17.63
CA VAL A 201 5.29 -11.29 17.19
C VAL A 201 4.80 -11.14 15.75
N VAL A 202 4.97 -12.20 14.96
CA VAL A 202 4.34 -12.32 13.66
C VAL A 202 2.93 -12.86 13.86
N TYR A 203 1.93 -12.17 13.33
CA TYR A 203 0.54 -12.60 13.45
C TYR A 203 0.31 -13.97 12.80
N GLU A 204 -0.51 -14.82 13.42
CA GLU A 204 -0.86 -16.16 12.90
C GLU A 204 -1.39 -16.09 11.46
N SER A 205 -2.18 -15.06 11.12
CA SER A 205 -2.65 -14.83 9.74
C SER A 205 -1.50 -14.62 8.76
N THR A 206 -0.47 -13.87 9.16
CA THR A 206 0.75 -13.65 8.38
C THR A 206 1.55 -14.95 8.24
N GLU A 207 1.69 -15.73 9.32
CA GLU A 207 2.41 -17.01 9.29
C GLU A 207 1.70 -18.06 8.42
N ASN A 208 0.38 -18.15 8.52
CA ASN A 208 -0.45 -19.02 7.70
C ASN A 208 -0.32 -18.65 6.22
N TRP A 209 -0.36 -17.35 5.91
CA TRP A 209 -0.13 -16.86 4.56
C TRP A 209 1.29 -17.18 4.05
N PHE A 210 2.30 -16.93 4.87
CA PHE A 210 3.69 -17.26 4.55
C PHE A 210 3.87 -18.77 4.26
N SER A 211 3.22 -19.61 5.05
CA SER A 211 3.23 -21.07 4.88
C SER A 211 2.54 -21.50 3.59
N LEU A 212 1.41 -20.87 3.24
CA LEU A 212 0.72 -21.10 1.96
C LEU A 212 1.61 -20.74 0.77
N MET A 213 2.33 -19.61 0.83
CA MET A 213 3.24 -19.21 -0.25
C MET A 213 4.47 -20.13 -0.36
N ARG A 214 4.98 -20.65 0.75
CA ARG A 214 6.06 -21.65 0.73
C ARG A 214 5.67 -22.96 0.04
N ASN A 215 4.37 -23.30 0.04
CA ASN A 215 3.85 -24.54 -0.55
C ASN A 215 3.51 -24.42 -2.04
N ASP A 216 3.73 -23.27 -2.68
CA ASP A 216 3.72 -23.18 -4.14
C ASP A 216 4.91 -24.00 -4.68
N ARG A 217 4.60 -25.06 -5.46
CA ARG A 217 5.53 -26.14 -5.87
C ARG A 217 6.70 -25.68 -6.76
N ARG A 218 6.86 -24.38 -6.98
CA ARG A 218 8.01 -23.76 -7.66
C ARG A 218 9.21 -23.56 -6.75
N LEU A 219 9.04 -23.70 -5.43
CA LEU A 219 10.12 -23.57 -4.45
C LEU A 219 10.78 -24.93 -4.19
N THR A 220 11.90 -25.21 -4.87
CA THR A 220 12.89 -26.17 -4.37
C THR A 220 14.07 -25.39 -3.78
N VAL A 221 13.98 -25.07 -2.49
CA VAL A 221 15.16 -24.70 -1.72
C VAL A 221 15.84 -26.00 -1.30
N SER A 222 16.86 -26.41 -2.05
CA SER A 222 17.79 -27.44 -1.60
C SER A 222 18.69 -26.84 -0.51
N PHE A 223 18.55 -27.32 0.71
CA PHE A 223 19.56 -27.17 1.77
C PHE A 223 20.77 -28.05 1.42
N ALA A 224 21.52 -27.67 0.39
CA ALA A 224 22.91 -28.05 0.10
C ALA A 224 23.24 -27.67 -1.35
N GLY A 225 23.90 -26.53 -1.51
CA GLY A 225 24.87 -26.13 -2.54
C GLY A 225 25.14 -26.94 -3.82
N ASN A 226 24.15 -27.56 -4.46
CA ASN A 226 24.30 -28.17 -5.79
C ASN A 226 23.08 -27.86 -6.65
N VAL A 227 23.32 -27.06 -7.70
CA VAL A 227 22.35 -26.78 -8.76
C VAL A 227 22.15 -28.05 -9.58
N VAL A 228 20.96 -28.64 -9.50
CA VAL A 228 20.52 -29.66 -10.45
C VAL A 228 19.47 -29.01 -11.36
N GLN A 229 19.90 -28.62 -12.55
CA GLN A 229 19.01 -28.19 -13.62
C GLN A 229 18.15 -29.40 -14.04
N GLN A 230 16.88 -29.44 -13.64
CA GLN A 230 15.92 -30.39 -14.21
C GLN A 230 15.49 -29.89 -15.58
N THR A 231 16.18 -30.34 -16.61
CA THR A 231 15.69 -30.32 -18.00
C THR A 231 14.43 -31.16 -18.10
N TRP A 232 13.30 -30.52 -18.40
CA TRP A 232 12.09 -31.22 -18.81
C TRP A 232 12.27 -31.79 -20.22
N PHE A 233 12.39 -33.12 -20.30
CA PHE A 233 12.20 -33.87 -21.53
C PHE A 233 10.71 -33.79 -21.94
N GLN A 234 10.39 -33.04 -22.99
CA GLN A 234 9.16 -33.25 -23.75
C GLN A 234 9.46 -34.19 -24.92
N ASN A 235 9.02 -35.45 -24.82
CA ASN A 235 8.86 -36.33 -25.97
C ASN A 235 7.40 -36.26 -26.44
N GLY A 236 7.20 -35.84 -27.69
CA GLY A 236 5.84 -35.72 -28.25
C GLY A 236 5.75 -35.26 -29.72
N ALA A 237 6.59 -35.81 -30.60
CA ALA A 237 6.37 -36.00 -32.05
C ALA A 237 6.08 -34.78 -32.98
N ASN A 238 7.13 -34.35 -33.66
CA ASN A 238 7.24 -34.03 -35.10
C ASN A 238 6.01 -33.57 -35.89
N ARG A 239 6.04 -32.30 -36.32
CA ARG A 239 5.73 -31.94 -37.71
C ARG A 239 6.63 -30.79 -38.20
N VAL A 240 7.73 -31.17 -38.84
CA VAL A 240 8.62 -30.26 -39.56
C VAL A 240 7.89 -29.76 -40.81
N VAL A 241 7.50 -28.49 -40.83
CA VAL A 241 7.18 -27.77 -42.07
C VAL A 241 8.33 -26.80 -42.33
N LYS A 242 9.23 -27.20 -43.24
CA LYS A 242 10.21 -26.30 -43.85
C LYS A 242 9.49 -25.37 -44.81
N PHE A 243 9.33 -24.09 -44.44
CA PHE A 243 9.06 -23.04 -45.42
C PHE A 243 10.39 -22.42 -45.86
N PHE A 244 10.80 -22.73 -47.09
CA PHE A 244 11.76 -21.93 -47.84
C PHE A 244 11.05 -20.65 -48.29
N GLY A 245 11.52 -19.50 -47.84
CA GLY A 245 10.99 -18.19 -48.20
C GLY A 245 12.12 -17.16 -48.26
N THR A 246 12.64 -16.97 -49.47
CA THR A 246 13.56 -15.95 -49.96
C THR A 246 13.48 -14.59 -49.22
N ARG A 247 14.59 -14.20 -48.56
CA ARG A 247 14.86 -12.80 -48.16
C ARG A 247 15.03 -11.93 -49.41
N ARG A 248 13.98 -11.19 -49.79
CA ARG A 248 14.12 -9.96 -50.58
C ARG A 248 14.62 -8.87 -49.63
N GLY A 249 15.87 -8.46 -49.83
CA GLY A 249 16.37 -7.21 -49.29
C GLY A 249 15.59 -6.05 -49.90
N VAL A 250 14.99 -5.21 -49.05
CA VAL A 250 14.49 -3.91 -49.45
C VAL A 250 15.71 -3.00 -49.53
N ALA A 251 16.25 -2.88 -50.74
CA ALA A 251 17.18 -1.82 -51.08
C ALA A 251 16.39 -0.50 -51.06
N LEU A 252 16.77 0.40 -50.15
CA LEU A 252 16.40 1.81 -50.22
C LEU A 252 16.89 2.37 -51.55
N GLY A 253 15.97 2.55 -52.49
CA GLY A 253 16.22 3.20 -53.75
C GLY A 253 16.55 4.68 -53.52
N LEU A 254 17.82 5.03 -53.70
CA LEU A 254 18.23 6.39 -54.03
C LEU A 254 17.65 6.72 -55.41
N GLY A 255 16.52 7.41 -55.43
CA GLY A 255 15.96 8.01 -56.62
C GLY A 255 16.81 9.19 -57.08
N VAL A 256 17.89 8.92 -57.83
CA VAL A 256 18.53 9.93 -58.67
C VAL A 256 17.67 10.04 -59.93
N GLY A 257 16.84 11.08 -59.98
CA GLY A 257 16.12 11.45 -61.19
C GLY A 257 17.12 11.81 -62.29
N ALA A 258 17.26 10.93 -63.28
CA ALA A 258 17.98 11.25 -64.51
C ALA A 258 17.13 12.22 -65.34
N PHE A 259 17.38 13.52 -65.19
CA PHE A 259 16.99 14.49 -66.21
C PHE A 259 17.89 14.28 -67.43
N GLY A 260 17.27 13.97 -68.57
CA GLY A 260 17.97 13.78 -69.84
C GLY A 260 18.73 15.03 -70.24
N VAL A 261 20.05 14.89 -70.40
CA VAL A 261 20.90 15.92 -71.01
C VAL A 261 20.78 15.77 -72.52
N GLY A 262 19.99 16.64 -73.13
CA GLY A 262 20.06 16.90 -74.57
C GLY A 262 21.42 17.48 -74.93
N LYS A 263 21.97 17.06 -76.07
CA LYS A 263 23.25 17.55 -76.61
C LYS A 263 23.26 19.08 -76.69
N GLY A 264 24.13 19.72 -75.92
CA GLY A 264 24.59 21.08 -76.19
C GLY A 264 24.66 22.06 -75.01
N TRP A 265 25.17 21.68 -73.83
CA TRP A 265 25.41 22.64 -72.73
C TRP A 265 26.90 22.73 -72.37
N GLY A 266 27.39 23.96 -72.16
CA GLY A 266 28.78 24.28 -71.85
C GLY A 266 29.11 24.09 -70.37
N LYS A 267 30.40 23.87 -70.06
CA LYS A 267 30.93 23.55 -68.72
C LYS A 267 30.58 24.54 -67.60
N LYS A 268 30.06 25.74 -67.91
CA LYS A 268 29.63 26.74 -66.91
C LYS A 268 28.17 26.57 -66.44
N ASP A 269 27.34 25.84 -67.18
CA ASP A 269 25.91 25.69 -66.84
C ASP A 269 25.65 24.55 -65.85
N VAL A 270 26.53 23.53 -65.81
CA VAL A 270 26.42 22.36 -64.93
C VAL A 270 26.74 22.70 -63.46
N ALA A 271 27.66 23.64 -63.21
CA ALA A 271 28.03 24.05 -61.85
C ALA A 271 26.92 24.86 -61.17
N SER A 272 26.18 25.67 -61.94
CA SER A 272 25.07 26.50 -61.47
C SER A 272 23.86 25.66 -61.04
N SER A 273 23.57 24.57 -61.77
CA SER A 273 22.44 23.68 -61.47
C SER A 273 22.67 22.80 -60.23
N LEU A 274 23.92 22.43 -59.93
CA LEU A 274 24.29 21.64 -58.75
C LEU A 274 24.22 22.46 -57.44
N LEU A 275 24.56 23.74 -57.50
CA LEU A 275 24.46 24.65 -56.34
C LEU A 275 23.00 24.97 -55.97
N ILE A 276 22.12 25.11 -56.96
CA ILE A 276 20.69 25.36 -56.73
C ILE A 276 20.00 24.09 -56.19
N GLY A 277 20.35 22.91 -56.71
CA GLY A 277 19.81 21.62 -56.23
C GLY A 277 20.18 21.28 -54.79
N ALA A 278 21.43 21.54 -54.38
CA ALA A 278 21.89 21.34 -53.00
C ALA A 278 21.20 22.32 -52.03
N SER A 279 20.97 23.56 -52.45
CA SER A 279 20.29 24.58 -51.64
C SER A 279 18.83 24.22 -51.38
N VAL A 280 18.10 23.77 -52.42
CA VAL A 280 16.67 23.41 -52.31
C VAL A 280 16.49 22.11 -51.52
N SER A 281 17.37 21.12 -51.64
CA SER A 281 17.28 19.87 -50.88
C SER A 281 17.57 20.07 -49.39
N THR A 282 18.57 20.91 -49.06
CA THR A 282 18.88 21.27 -47.66
C THR A 282 17.76 22.11 -47.05
N PHE A 283 17.14 23.00 -47.82
CA PHE A 283 15.98 23.77 -47.37
C PHE A 283 14.74 22.89 -47.23
N TYR A 284 14.52 21.88 -48.08
CA TYR A 284 13.36 20.99 -47.99
C TYR A 284 13.50 19.97 -46.85
N LEU A 285 14.70 19.45 -46.59
CA LEU A 285 14.99 18.61 -45.42
C LEU A 285 14.96 19.42 -44.12
N GLY A 286 15.52 20.64 -44.12
CA GLY A 286 15.44 21.56 -42.98
C GLY A 286 14.01 22.00 -42.70
N PHE A 287 13.23 22.33 -43.73
CA PHE A 287 11.83 22.74 -43.62
C PHE A 287 10.91 21.56 -43.29
N ARG A 288 11.18 20.32 -43.76
CA ARG A 288 10.49 19.12 -43.26
C ARG A 288 10.87 18.80 -41.82
N ALA A 289 12.13 18.96 -41.41
CA ALA A 289 12.52 18.79 -40.02
C ALA A 289 11.85 19.84 -39.13
N LEU A 290 11.75 21.10 -39.58
CA LEU A 290 11.06 22.19 -38.89
C LEU A 290 9.54 22.04 -38.91
N LEU A 291 8.94 21.53 -39.99
CA LEU A 291 7.52 21.17 -40.04
C LEU A 291 7.22 19.92 -39.23
N ILE A 292 8.12 18.94 -39.16
CA ILE A 292 8.01 17.79 -38.27
C ILE A 292 8.13 18.27 -36.82
N PHE A 293 9.05 19.19 -36.50
CA PHE A 293 9.16 19.80 -35.17
C PHE A 293 7.96 20.70 -34.81
N ALA A 294 7.40 21.42 -35.79
CA ALA A 294 6.26 22.32 -35.60
C ALA A 294 4.89 21.62 -35.68
N LEU A 295 4.82 20.46 -36.35
CA LEU A 295 3.63 19.59 -36.46
C LEU A 295 3.76 18.31 -35.62
N GLN A 296 4.77 18.17 -34.76
CA GLN A 296 4.67 17.17 -33.69
C GLN A 296 3.38 17.52 -32.94
N PRO A 297 2.36 16.64 -32.95
CA PRO A 297 1.16 16.91 -32.19
C PRO A 297 1.64 17.12 -30.76
N ARG A 298 1.42 18.33 -30.22
CA ARG A 298 1.69 18.60 -28.80
C ARG A 298 0.97 17.49 -28.05
N VAL A 299 1.70 16.49 -27.59
CA VAL A 299 1.15 15.40 -26.79
C VAL A 299 0.46 16.14 -25.66
N LYS A 300 -0.84 15.91 -25.48
CA LYS A 300 -1.55 16.48 -24.34
C LYS A 300 -0.94 15.78 -23.13
N TYR A 301 -0.03 16.47 -22.46
CA TYR A 301 0.74 15.93 -21.35
C TYR A 301 -0.17 15.78 -20.13
N LEU A 302 0.09 14.75 -19.31
CA LEU A 302 -0.49 14.66 -17.98
C LEU A 302 0.01 15.84 -17.15
N ASP A 303 -0.89 16.68 -16.70
CA ASP A 303 -0.63 17.80 -15.81
C ASP A 303 -0.65 17.32 -14.36
N ALA A 304 0.51 17.37 -13.69
CA ALA A 304 0.65 16.97 -12.30
C ALA A 304 -0.31 17.71 -11.34
N GLN A 305 -0.74 18.93 -11.67
CA GLN A 305 -1.63 19.74 -10.82
C GLN A 305 -3.11 19.46 -11.09
N ASN A 306 -3.48 19.15 -12.33
CA ASN A 306 -4.88 19.03 -12.74
C ASN A 306 -5.34 17.58 -12.96
N ASP A 307 -4.44 16.68 -13.34
CA ASP A 307 -4.78 15.28 -13.69
C ASP A 307 -4.53 14.30 -12.54
N VAL A 308 -3.75 14.68 -11.52
CA VAL A 308 -3.41 13.82 -10.38
C VAL A 308 -4.37 14.08 -9.22
N ILE A 309 -5.29 13.16 -9.00
CA ILE A 309 -6.17 13.17 -7.81
C ILE A 309 -5.44 12.45 -6.70
N LEU A 310 -5.26 13.11 -5.55
CA LEU A 310 -4.61 12.53 -4.38
C LEU A 310 -5.65 12.17 -3.33
N LEU A 311 -5.76 10.87 -3.03
CA LEU A 311 -6.67 10.37 -2.00
C LEU A 311 -5.88 9.71 -0.88
N THR A 312 -6.25 10.02 0.35
CA THR A 312 -5.70 9.35 1.53
C THR A 312 -6.42 8.01 1.80
N PRO A 313 -5.86 7.11 2.64
CA PRO A 313 -6.56 5.91 3.10
C PRO A 313 -7.99 6.15 3.57
N ILE A 314 -8.21 7.20 4.36
CA ILE A 314 -9.56 7.55 4.85
C ILE A 314 -10.47 8.02 3.71
N ASP A 315 -9.97 8.82 2.77
CA ASP A 315 -10.75 9.25 1.61
C ASP A 315 -11.17 8.07 0.72
N ILE A 316 -10.26 7.10 0.55
CA ILE A 316 -10.52 5.87 -0.19
C ILE A 316 -11.60 5.06 0.51
N ASP A 317 -11.50 4.82 1.82
CA ASP A 317 -12.50 4.08 2.59
C ASP A 317 -13.89 4.72 2.47
N LYS A 318 -13.97 6.06 2.58
CA LYS A 318 -15.22 6.82 2.40
C LYS A 318 -15.79 6.65 1.00
N LYS A 319 -14.96 6.80 -0.04
CA LYS A 319 -15.40 6.64 -1.44
C LYS A 319 -15.85 5.23 -1.77
N VAL A 320 -15.19 4.20 -1.23
CA VAL A 320 -15.60 2.80 -1.37
C VAL A 320 -17.01 2.60 -0.82
N LEU A 321 -17.27 3.12 0.38
CA LEU A 321 -18.58 3.03 1.03
C LEU A 321 -19.66 3.79 0.24
N GLU A 322 -19.38 5.04 -0.16
CA GLU A 322 -20.30 5.89 -0.93
C GLU A 322 -20.67 5.28 -2.29
N SER A 323 -19.71 4.62 -2.93
CA SER A 323 -19.89 4.06 -4.27
C SER A 323 -20.47 2.65 -4.26
N GLY A 324 -20.66 2.04 -3.08
CA GLY A 324 -21.18 0.68 -2.96
C GLY A 324 -20.25 -0.38 -3.55
N LEU A 325 -18.95 -0.11 -3.60
CA LEU A 325 -17.97 -1.09 -4.07
C LEU A 325 -17.92 -2.30 -3.12
N PRO A 326 -17.65 -3.51 -3.63
CA PRO A 326 -17.54 -4.70 -2.79
C PRO A 326 -16.38 -4.55 -1.78
N GLU A 327 -16.49 -5.28 -0.67
CA GLU A 327 -15.40 -5.41 0.30
C GLU A 327 -14.14 -5.94 -0.40
N CYS A 328 -12.97 -5.44 0.01
CA CYS A 328 -11.71 -5.86 -0.59
C CYS A 328 -11.36 -7.27 -0.11
N ASP A 329 -11.09 -8.18 -1.05
CA ASP A 329 -10.50 -9.49 -0.72
C ASP A 329 -8.99 -9.33 -0.54
N CYS A 330 -8.62 -8.99 0.70
CA CYS A 330 -7.23 -8.81 1.07
C CYS A 330 -6.43 -10.11 1.02
N GLY A 331 -7.05 -11.25 1.34
CA GLY A 331 -6.42 -12.56 1.24
C GLY A 331 -6.04 -12.89 -0.20
N ALA A 332 -6.97 -12.70 -1.14
CA ALA A 332 -6.71 -12.90 -2.56
C ALA A 332 -5.67 -11.92 -3.10
N THR A 333 -5.79 -10.63 -2.76
CA THR A 333 -4.81 -9.60 -3.17
C THR A 333 -3.40 -10.03 -2.78
N MET A 334 -3.21 -10.41 -1.51
CA MET A 334 -1.91 -10.82 -1.00
C MET A 334 -1.43 -12.14 -1.60
N ALA A 335 -2.28 -13.15 -1.74
CA ALA A 335 -1.93 -14.45 -2.34
C ALA A 335 -1.35 -14.32 -3.76
N THR A 336 -1.65 -13.24 -4.46
CA THR A 336 -1.17 -13.01 -5.82
C THR A 336 0.27 -12.47 -5.92
N MET A 337 0.94 -12.22 -4.79
CA MET A 337 2.28 -11.60 -4.73
C MET A 337 3.27 -12.43 -3.91
N PRO A 338 3.89 -13.47 -4.48
CA PRO A 338 4.95 -14.18 -3.80
C PRO A 338 6.15 -13.25 -3.59
N MET A 339 6.54 -13.09 -2.33
CA MET A 339 7.66 -12.23 -1.91
C MET A 339 8.99 -13.00 -1.84
N LEU A 340 8.99 -14.28 -2.23
CA LEU A 340 10.15 -15.17 -2.20
C LEU A 340 10.43 -15.73 -3.58
N GLY A 341 11.70 -16.09 -3.82
CA GLY A 341 12.18 -16.63 -5.10
C GLY A 341 12.28 -15.59 -6.20
N LEU A 342 13.29 -15.71 -7.07
CA LEU A 342 13.44 -14.87 -8.25
C LEU A 342 12.28 -15.10 -9.23
N ARG A 343 11.88 -14.03 -9.93
CA ARG A 343 10.96 -14.10 -11.08
C ARG A 343 11.71 -13.73 -12.35
N GLU A 344 11.39 -14.34 -13.47
CA GLU A 344 11.96 -13.87 -14.75
C GLU A 344 11.32 -12.52 -15.12
N ALA A 345 12.10 -11.62 -15.72
CA ALA A 345 11.56 -10.37 -16.23
C ALA A 345 10.48 -10.67 -17.27
N GLY A 346 9.27 -10.15 -17.03
CA GLY A 346 8.11 -10.40 -17.88
C GLY A 346 7.45 -11.77 -17.72
N GLU A 347 7.79 -12.57 -16.69
CA GLU A 347 7.05 -13.79 -16.34
C GLU A 347 5.55 -13.47 -16.17
N VAL A 348 4.72 -14.06 -17.04
CA VAL A 348 3.26 -13.89 -16.98
C VAL A 348 2.74 -14.79 -15.86
N VAL A 349 2.30 -14.19 -14.76
CA VAL A 349 1.40 -14.90 -13.86
C VAL A 349 0.04 -14.90 -14.54
N ASP A 350 -0.45 -16.08 -14.92
CA ASP A 350 -1.82 -16.30 -15.40
C ASP A 350 -2.80 -15.87 -14.29
N LYS A 351 -3.02 -14.57 -14.20
CA LYS A 351 -4.15 -13.97 -13.50
C LYS A 351 -5.17 -13.60 -14.57
N PRO A 352 -6.47 -13.71 -14.28
CA PRO A 352 -7.44 -12.99 -15.09
C PRO A 352 -6.99 -11.53 -15.07
N THR A 353 -6.50 -11.04 -16.21
CA THR A 353 -6.07 -9.65 -16.38
C THR A 353 -7.18 -8.78 -15.83
N GLY A 354 -6.91 -8.03 -14.75
CA GLY A 354 -7.88 -7.11 -14.18
C GLY A 354 -8.44 -6.27 -15.33
N PHE A 355 -9.76 -6.25 -15.49
CA PHE A 355 -10.39 -5.54 -16.59
C PHE A 355 -9.86 -4.11 -16.66
N SER A 356 -9.46 -3.66 -17.85
CA SER A 356 -9.02 -2.28 -18.09
C SER A 356 -10.20 -1.34 -17.83
N ARG A 357 -10.26 -0.73 -16.65
CA ARG A 357 -11.28 0.27 -16.31
C ARG A 357 -10.92 1.62 -16.91
N SER A 358 -11.91 2.34 -17.43
CA SER A 358 -11.74 3.77 -17.73
C SER A 358 -11.66 4.60 -16.44
N ARG A 359 -11.12 5.82 -16.51
CA ARG A 359 -11.04 6.72 -15.34
C ARG A 359 -12.41 6.94 -14.68
N SER A 360 -13.47 7.10 -15.47
CA SER A 360 -14.86 7.26 -14.99
C SER A 360 -15.41 6.04 -14.25
N GLU A 361 -14.87 4.85 -14.50
CA GLU A 361 -15.36 3.58 -13.93
C GLU A 361 -14.59 3.14 -12.67
N THR A 362 -13.59 3.92 -12.24
CA THR A 362 -12.78 3.60 -11.04
C THR A 362 -13.66 3.33 -9.81
N TRP A 363 -14.76 4.07 -9.69
CA TRP A 363 -15.71 3.96 -8.58
C TRP A 363 -17.02 3.24 -8.96
N SER A 364 -17.11 2.64 -10.15
CA SER A 364 -18.30 1.88 -10.54
C SER A 364 -18.36 0.53 -9.83
N ALA A 365 -19.47 0.27 -9.15
CA ALA A 365 -19.78 -1.02 -8.52
C ALA A 365 -20.25 -2.09 -9.52
N GLU A 366 -20.56 -1.72 -10.77
CA GLU A 366 -21.11 -2.63 -11.78
C GLU A 366 -20.18 -3.81 -12.11
N LEU A 367 -18.86 -3.61 -11.91
CA LEU A 367 -17.85 -4.63 -12.18
C LEU A 367 -17.76 -5.69 -11.07
N GLY A 368 -18.40 -5.48 -9.91
CA GLY A 368 -18.43 -6.47 -8.82
C GLY A 368 -17.05 -6.84 -8.25
N GLN A 369 -16.02 -6.02 -8.47
CA GLN A 369 -14.64 -6.28 -8.06
C GLN A 369 -14.03 -5.06 -7.35
N SER A 370 -13.06 -5.31 -6.48
CA SER A 370 -12.24 -4.26 -5.87
C SER A 370 -11.51 -3.44 -6.93
N ASN A 371 -11.35 -2.14 -6.69
CA ASN A 371 -10.62 -1.27 -7.62
C ASN A 371 -9.11 -1.15 -7.28
N GLU A 372 -8.40 -0.34 -8.05
CA GLU A 372 -6.96 -0.14 -7.95
C GLU A 372 -6.55 0.48 -6.60
N PHE A 373 -7.37 1.40 -6.08
CA PHE A 373 -7.16 2.01 -4.77
C PHE A 373 -7.32 0.99 -3.65
N GLN A 374 -8.38 0.17 -3.67
CA GLN A 374 -8.61 -0.88 -2.68
C GLN A 374 -7.48 -1.91 -2.68
N SER A 375 -7.07 -2.37 -3.86
CA SER A 375 -5.99 -3.37 -4.00
C SER A 375 -4.67 -2.85 -3.47
N THR A 376 -4.31 -1.61 -3.83
CA THR A 376 -3.06 -0.98 -3.36
C THR A 376 -3.12 -0.66 -1.87
N LEU A 377 -4.25 -0.16 -1.36
CA LEU A 377 -4.43 0.15 0.05
C LEU A 377 -4.41 -1.11 0.91
N CYS A 378 -4.97 -2.22 0.42
CA CYS A 378 -4.86 -3.51 1.07
C CYS A 378 -3.39 -3.95 1.18
N TYR A 379 -2.62 -3.88 0.09
CA TYR A 379 -1.17 -4.15 0.13
C TYR A 379 -0.44 -3.28 1.17
N VAL A 380 -0.74 -1.98 1.22
CA VAL A 380 -0.13 -1.07 2.20
C VAL A 380 -0.48 -1.47 3.65
N ARG A 381 -1.74 -1.83 3.92
CA ARG A 381 -2.23 -2.18 5.26
C ARG A 381 -1.76 -3.56 5.71
N GLU A 382 -1.89 -4.55 4.85
CA GLU A 382 -1.75 -5.97 5.20
C GLU A 382 -0.34 -6.51 5.02
N PHE A 383 0.47 -5.86 4.17
CA PHE A 383 1.87 -6.25 3.97
C PHE A 383 2.84 -5.23 4.53
N LEU A 384 2.84 -4.00 3.99
CA LEU A 384 3.85 -3.01 4.39
C LEU A 384 3.72 -2.60 5.86
N GLY A 385 2.49 -2.52 6.36
CA GLY A 385 2.15 -2.16 7.73
C GLY A 385 2.27 -3.29 8.75
N LYS A 386 2.52 -4.54 8.33
CA LYS A 386 2.52 -5.71 9.22
C LYS A 386 3.88 -6.41 9.26
N PRO A 387 4.22 -7.11 10.36
CA PRO A 387 5.41 -7.95 10.42
C PRO A 387 5.41 -9.03 9.35
N HIS A 388 6.61 -9.47 8.93
CA HIS A 388 6.72 -10.57 7.98
C HIS A 388 7.99 -11.41 8.28
N PRO A 389 7.91 -12.75 8.34
CA PRO A 389 9.03 -13.62 8.75
C PRO A 389 10.31 -13.44 7.93
N ALA A 390 10.18 -13.15 6.63
CA ALA A 390 11.31 -13.04 5.72
C ALA A 390 12.04 -11.68 5.75
N VAL A 391 11.57 -10.70 6.55
CA VAL A 391 12.21 -9.37 6.60
C VAL A 391 13.59 -9.42 7.26
N GLY A 392 13.87 -10.43 8.10
CA GLY A 392 15.14 -10.57 8.82
C GLY A 392 15.29 -9.64 10.03
N ARG A 393 14.20 -9.03 10.49
CA ARG A 393 14.09 -8.32 11.79
C ARG A 393 12.66 -8.37 12.30
N GLY A 394 12.47 -8.03 13.58
CA GLY A 394 11.14 -7.81 14.12
C GLY A 394 10.43 -6.60 13.50
N GLY A 395 9.11 -6.58 13.65
CA GLY A 395 8.28 -5.44 13.32
C GLY A 395 7.84 -5.41 11.86
N PRO A 396 7.15 -4.35 11.43
CA PRO A 396 6.54 -4.26 10.11
C PRO A 396 7.56 -4.31 8.97
N VAL A 397 7.16 -4.80 7.79
CA VAL A 397 7.99 -4.80 6.56
C VAL A 397 8.58 -3.41 6.33
N CYS A 398 7.73 -2.37 6.32
CA CYS A 398 8.16 -0.98 6.31
C CYS A 398 7.93 -0.33 7.69
N PRO A 399 8.97 0.16 8.38
CA PRO A 399 8.83 0.74 9.72
C PRO A 399 8.08 2.08 9.73
N PHE A 400 7.96 2.74 8.58
CA PHE A 400 7.30 4.05 8.47
C PHE A 400 5.78 3.93 8.24
N VAL A 401 5.34 2.87 7.57
CA VAL A 401 3.94 2.73 7.10
C VAL A 401 2.91 2.73 8.23
N PRO A 402 3.11 2.05 9.38
CA PRO A 402 2.13 2.12 10.47
C PRO A 402 1.88 3.55 10.97
N THR A 403 2.94 4.35 11.09
CA THR A 403 2.80 5.76 11.49
C THR A 403 2.15 6.58 10.38
N SER A 404 2.52 6.35 9.11
CA SER A 404 1.91 7.02 7.96
C SER A 404 0.41 6.74 7.83
N LEU A 405 -0.02 5.50 8.09
CA LEU A 405 -1.44 5.11 8.14
C LEU A 405 -2.16 5.82 9.29
N LYS A 406 -1.57 5.83 10.49
CA LYS A 406 -2.13 6.53 11.65
C LYS A 406 -2.28 8.03 11.43
N LYS A 407 -1.32 8.65 10.72
CA LYS A 407 -1.34 10.08 10.37
C LYS A 407 -2.14 10.39 9.10
N ASN A 408 -2.70 9.37 8.44
CA ASN A 408 -3.39 9.49 7.16
C ASN A 408 -2.57 10.28 6.11
N SER A 409 -1.25 10.07 6.10
CA SER A 409 -0.27 10.84 5.31
C SER A 409 0.32 10.05 4.14
N ILE A 410 -0.37 9.00 3.70
CA ILE A 410 -0.13 8.32 2.44
C ILE A 410 -1.17 8.84 1.46
N TYR A 411 -0.74 9.28 0.29
CA TYR A 411 -1.63 9.72 -0.77
C TYR A 411 -1.51 8.77 -1.95
N MET A 412 -2.61 8.45 -2.60
CA MET A 412 -2.64 7.55 -3.75
C MET A 412 -3.27 8.26 -4.94
N SER A 413 -2.77 7.96 -6.14
CA SER A 413 -3.38 8.38 -7.40
C SER A 413 -3.33 7.28 -8.43
N VAL A 414 -4.35 7.18 -9.28
CA VAL A 414 -4.39 6.28 -10.42
C VAL A 414 -4.13 7.05 -11.71
N ILE A 415 -3.09 6.64 -12.42
CA ILE A 415 -2.64 7.26 -13.68
C ILE A 415 -2.87 6.27 -14.82
N ARG A 416 -3.72 6.66 -15.78
CA ARG A 416 -4.12 5.83 -16.93
C ARG A 416 -3.26 6.15 -18.14
N THR A 417 -2.27 5.32 -18.43
CA THR A 417 -1.37 5.51 -19.58
C THR A 417 -2.07 5.25 -20.92
N ASN A 418 -3.12 4.42 -20.95
CA ASN A 418 -3.89 4.17 -22.18
C ASN A 418 -4.74 5.38 -22.62
N SER A 419 -4.97 6.34 -21.73
CA SER A 419 -5.70 7.57 -22.05
C SER A 419 -4.82 8.67 -22.65
N ILE A 420 -3.50 8.43 -22.77
CA ILE A 420 -2.57 9.39 -23.35
C ILE A 420 -2.83 9.49 -24.87
N PRO A 421 -3.15 10.67 -25.42
CA PRO A 421 -3.41 10.83 -26.84
C PRO A 421 -2.10 10.80 -27.64
N ASN A 422 -2.19 10.39 -28.91
CA ASN A 422 -1.08 10.39 -29.88
C ASN A 422 0.09 9.46 -29.53
N LEU A 423 -0.14 8.40 -28.77
CA LEU A 423 0.84 7.34 -28.60
C LEU A 423 1.14 6.66 -29.95
N SER A 424 2.41 6.34 -30.18
CA SER A 424 2.83 5.57 -31.35
C SER A 424 2.09 4.23 -31.45
N LEU A 425 1.84 3.78 -32.69
CA LEU A 425 1.37 2.41 -32.97
C LEU A 425 2.51 1.39 -32.91
N ASP A 426 3.75 1.86 -33.05
CA ASP A 426 4.95 1.04 -32.87
C ASP A 426 5.20 0.81 -31.37
N THR A 427 5.49 -0.44 -30.99
CA THR A 427 5.51 -0.86 -29.58
C THR A 427 6.70 -0.27 -28.82
N ASP A 428 7.88 -0.26 -29.43
CA ASP A 428 9.09 0.26 -28.80
C ASP A 428 9.02 1.78 -28.68
N ALA A 429 8.63 2.47 -29.76
CA ALA A 429 8.44 3.91 -29.74
C ALA A 429 7.31 4.35 -28.78
N LYS A 430 6.25 3.54 -28.63
CA LYS A 430 5.19 3.79 -27.62
C LYS A 430 5.76 3.69 -26.22
N THR A 431 6.57 2.68 -25.93
CA THR A 431 7.19 2.46 -24.63
C THR A 431 8.09 3.63 -24.25
N ASP A 432 8.92 4.11 -25.18
CA ASP A 432 9.80 5.27 -24.96
C ASP A 432 9.01 6.58 -24.75
N GLN A 433 7.93 6.77 -25.49
CA GLN A 433 7.03 7.91 -25.26
C GLN A 433 6.41 7.87 -23.86
N ILE A 434 5.92 6.70 -23.42
CA ILE A 434 5.36 6.52 -22.08
C ILE A 434 6.43 6.83 -21.02
N ARG A 435 7.64 6.27 -21.14
CA ARG A 435 8.76 6.53 -20.22
C ARG A 435 9.03 8.04 -20.09
N SER A 436 9.18 8.73 -21.22
CA SER A 436 9.43 10.18 -21.25
C SER A 436 8.32 11.00 -20.57
N ILE A 437 7.06 10.65 -20.83
CA ILE A 437 5.90 11.31 -20.20
C ILE A 437 5.88 11.07 -18.69
N LEU A 438 6.16 9.85 -18.23
CA LEU A 438 6.18 9.52 -16.80
C LEU A 438 7.34 10.20 -16.07
N VAL A 439 8.53 10.27 -16.66
CA VAL A 439 9.66 11.03 -16.08
C VAL A 439 9.30 12.50 -15.93
N LYS A 440 8.66 13.10 -16.94
CA LYS A 440 8.19 14.48 -16.87
C LYS A 440 7.13 14.65 -15.77
N LEU A 441 6.14 13.75 -15.71
CA LEU A 441 5.11 13.75 -14.67
C LEU A 441 5.73 13.72 -13.27
N LEU A 442 6.70 12.83 -13.02
CA LEU A 442 7.39 12.75 -11.73
C LEU A 442 8.08 14.07 -11.36
N LYS A 443 8.82 14.67 -12.30
CA LYS A 443 9.54 15.94 -12.06
C LYS A 443 8.57 17.10 -11.79
N ASP A 444 7.49 17.20 -12.55
CA ASP A 444 6.46 18.22 -12.38
C ASP A 444 5.63 18.02 -11.11
N PHE A 445 5.55 16.77 -10.61
CA PHE A 445 4.82 16.45 -9.39
C PHE A 445 5.62 16.77 -8.11
N VAL A 446 6.94 16.89 -8.16
CA VAL A 446 7.75 17.19 -6.95
C VAL A 446 7.31 18.48 -6.23
N PRO A 447 7.07 19.63 -6.91
CA PRO A 447 6.54 20.82 -6.25
C PRO A 447 5.15 20.63 -5.62
N VAL A 448 4.35 19.70 -6.13
CA VAL A 448 3.05 19.33 -5.54
C VAL A 448 3.31 18.55 -4.24
N PHE A 449 4.16 17.52 -4.30
CA PHE A 449 4.55 16.71 -3.14
C PHE A 449 5.11 17.56 -1.98
N GLU A 450 5.96 18.54 -2.28
CA GLU A 450 6.58 19.42 -1.28
C GLU A 450 5.55 20.27 -0.52
N LYS A 451 4.44 20.63 -1.18
CA LYS A 451 3.34 21.42 -0.59
C LYS A 451 2.36 20.57 0.24
N LEU A 452 2.34 19.25 0.05
CA LEU A 452 1.46 18.37 0.83
C LEU A 452 1.88 18.35 2.30
N GLU A 453 0.90 18.34 3.19
CA GLU A 453 1.14 18.16 4.61
C GLU A 453 1.41 16.68 4.95
N PRO A 454 2.28 16.36 5.92
CA PRO A 454 3.18 17.27 6.63
C PRO A 454 4.30 17.82 5.70
N SER A 455 4.43 19.16 5.65
CA SER A 455 5.42 19.84 4.80
C SER A 455 6.75 20.12 5.53
N LYS A 456 6.72 20.21 6.87
CA LYS A 456 7.87 20.56 7.72
C LYS A 456 8.03 19.64 8.94
N GLY A 457 9.21 19.69 9.55
CA GLY A 457 9.52 18.99 10.80
C GLY A 457 9.71 17.48 10.64
N LYS A 458 9.82 16.78 11.77
CA LYS A 458 10.10 15.33 11.81
C LYS A 458 8.99 14.48 11.18
N LEU A 459 7.76 14.98 11.15
CA LEU A 459 6.61 14.25 10.61
C LEU A 459 6.65 14.11 9.09
N ARG A 460 7.43 14.96 8.38
CA ARG A 460 7.56 14.88 6.92
C ARG A 460 7.98 13.48 6.44
N GLN A 461 8.81 12.78 7.21
CA GLN A 461 9.32 11.45 6.83
C GLN A 461 8.21 10.39 6.71
N PHE A 462 7.04 10.63 7.32
CA PHE A 462 5.88 9.73 7.24
C PHE A 462 4.93 10.09 6.09
N LYS A 463 5.26 11.11 5.28
CA LYS A 463 4.53 11.47 4.08
C LYS A 463 5.00 10.65 2.88
N ALA A 464 4.06 10.03 2.18
CA ALA A 464 4.33 9.32 0.93
C ALA A 464 3.22 9.54 -0.10
N VAL A 465 3.58 9.50 -1.38
CA VAL A 465 2.63 9.44 -2.51
C VAL A 465 2.88 8.16 -3.28
N ILE A 466 1.83 7.44 -3.66
CA ILE A 466 1.88 6.25 -4.51
C ILE A 466 1.11 6.55 -5.79
N LEU A 467 1.81 6.56 -6.92
CA LEU A 467 1.23 6.69 -8.26
C LEU A 467 1.05 5.29 -8.85
N ILE A 468 -0.18 4.89 -9.13
CA ILE A 468 -0.58 3.55 -9.55
C ILE A 468 -0.84 3.56 -11.05
N PHE A 469 -0.24 2.61 -11.79
CA PHE A 469 -0.31 2.52 -13.25
C PHE A 469 -0.97 1.20 -13.69
N PRO A 470 -2.30 1.08 -13.57
CA PRO A 470 -3.02 -0.17 -13.87
C PRO A 470 -2.98 -0.56 -15.36
N ASP A 471 -2.66 0.39 -16.24
CA ASP A 471 -2.63 0.19 -17.69
C ASP A 471 -1.29 -0.38 -18.18
N ILE A 472 -0.25 -0.37 -17.33
CA ILE A 472 1.05 -0.98 -17.61
C ILE A 472 0.93 -2.47 -17.31
N LYS A 473 1.19 -3.31 -18.31
CA LYS A 473 1.11 -4.76 -18.14
C LYS A 473 2.27 -5.27 -17.28
N PRO A 474 2.09 -6.37 -16.53
CA PRO A 474 3.19 -6.99 -15.79
C PRO A 474 4.43 -7.29 -16.66
N SER A 475 4.22 -7.66 -17.92
CA SER A 475 5.29 -7.93 -18.89
C SER A 475 6.09 -6.69 -19.30
N GLU A 476 5.49 -5.50 -19.23
CA GLU A 476 6.09 -4.22 -19.63
C GLU A 476 6.59 -3.43 -18.40
N ALA A 477 6.28 -3.90 -17.19
CA ALA A 477 6.49 -3.14 -15.97
C ALA A 477 7.98 -2.92 -15.65
N HIS A 478 8.82 -3.94 -15.85
CA HIS A 478 10.27 -3.81 -15.68
C HIS A 478 10.83 -2.73 -16.63
N ASP A 479 10.50 -2.84 -17.91
CA ASP A 479 10.95 -1.92 -18.95
C ASP A 479 10.49 -0.48 -18.72
N ILE A 480 9.30 -0.25 -18.17
CA ILE A 480 8.75 1.10 -18.01
C ILE A 480 9.06 1.67 -16.62
N ILE A 481 8.69 0.96 -15.54
CA ILE A 481 8.75 1.49 -14.18
C ILE A 481 10.19 1.67 -13.73
N ASP A 482 11.04 0.66 -13.93
CA ASP A 482 12.43 0.71 -13.45
C ASP A 482 13.22 1.74 -14.26
N ALA A 483 13.03 1.79 -15.58
CA ALA A 483 13.64 2.80 -16.44
C ALA A 483 13.24 4.23 -16.05
N VAL A 484 11.96 4.46 -15.75
CA VAL A 484 11.47 5.78 -15.28
C VAL A 484 12.08 6.15 -13.93
N GLN A 485 12.17 5.19 -13.00
CA GLN A 485 12.77 5.42 -11.68
C GLN A 485 14.26 5.78 -11.81
N VAL A 486 15.03 5.03 -12.59
CA VAL A 486 16.46 5.27 -12.81
C VAL A 486 16.70 6.65 -13.42
N GLN A 487 15.90 7.05 -14.42
CA GLN A 487 15.98 8.37 -15.05
C GLN A 487 15.58 9.53 -14.12
N ALA A 488 14.69 9.28 -13.16
CA ALA A 488 14.27 10.28 -12.19
C ALA A 488 15.20 10.36 -10.96
N LYS A 489 15.99 9.31 -10.69
CA LYS A 489 16.72 9.12 -9.43
C LYS A 489 17.63 10.29 -9.04
N GLU A 490 18.47 10.76 -9.95
CA GLU A 490 19.37 11.90 -9.72
C GLU A 490 18.60 13.14 -9.25
N PHE A 491 17.55 13.53 -9.99
CA PHE A 491 16.71 14.69 -9.68
C PHE A 491 16.00 14.61 -8.33
N PHE A 492 15.60 13.40 -7.92
CA PHE A 492 14.92 13.18 -6.64
C PHE A 492 15.90 13.25 -5.47
N VAL A 493 17.07 12.61 -5.59
CA VAL A 493 18.09 12.59 -4.54
C VAL A 493 18.61 14.00 -4.25
N GLU A 494 18.86 14.82 -5.27
CA GLU A 494 19.24 16.24 -5.13
C GLU A 494 18.21 17.07 -4.34
N ARG A 495 16.94 16.65 -4.31
CA ARG A 495 15.87 17.32 -3.54
C ARG A 495 15.59 16.66 -2.18
N GLY A 496 16.40 15.69 -1.77
CA GLY A 496 16.16 14.93 -0.55
C GLY A 496 14.89 14.08 -0.61
N LEU A 497 14.53 13.61 -1.81
CA LEU A 497 13.43 12.71 -2.06
C LEU A 497 13.93 11.36 -2.55
N MET A 498 13.10 10.34 -2.37
CA MET A 498 13.28 9.03 -2.97
C MET A 498 12.08 8.70 -3.85
N CYS A 499 12.36 8.12 -5.01
CA CYS A 499 11.39 7.47 -5.88
C CYS A 499 11.68 5.97 -5.88
N GLY A 500 10.72 5.15 -5.46
CA GLY A 500 10.81 3.70 -5.49
C GLY A 500 9.96 3.11 -6.61
N GLU A 501 10.53 2.12 -7.27
CA GLU A 501 9.95 1.26 -8.30
C GLU A 501 9.25 0.05 -7.66
N PHE A 502 8.03 -0.23 -8.10
CA PHE A 502 7.23 -1.33 -7.56
C PHE A 502 6.43 -1.99 -8.67
N HIS A 503 6.56 -3.30 -8.82
CA HIS A 503 5.77 -4.11 -9.74
C HIS A 503 5.86 -5.59 -9.38
N GLU A 504 4.93 -6.40 -9.89
CA GLU A 504 4.77 -7.81 -9.54
C GLU A 504 6.03 -8.69 -9.74
N THR A 505 6.88 -8.35 -10.70
CA THR A 505 8.09 -9.10 -11.09
C THR A 505 9.38 -8.48 -10.55
N ASN A 506 9.29 -7.50 -9.64
CA ASN A 506 10.47 -6.82 -9.12
C ASN A 506 11.36 -7.80 -8.32
N ASN A 507 12.66 -7.80 -8.62
CA ASN A 507 13.66 -8.67 -7.99
C ASN A 507 14.66 -7.90 -7.12
N ALA A 508 14.38 -6.65 -6.76
CA ALA A 508 15.19 -5.93 -5.79
C ALA A 508 15.08 -6.64 -4.44
N SER A 509 16.23 -7.12 -3.95
CA SER A 509 16.31 -7.90 -2.72
C SER A 509 16.20 -7.02 -1.48
N GLY A 510 15.69 -7.60 -0.39
CA GLY A 510 15.61 -6.94 0.89
C GLY A 510 16.98 -6.78 1.55
N LEU A 511 17.21 -5.63 2.21
CA LEU A 511 18.48 -5.26 2.86
C LEU A 511 19.04 -6.29 3.87
N ARG A 512 18.22 -7.22 4.36
CA ARG A 512 18.60 -8.21 5.39
C ARG A 512 18.34 -9.66 4.96
N ASN A 513 17.73 -9.85 3.79
CA ASN A 513 17.40 -11.17 3.27
C ASN A 513 17.35 -11.10 1.74
N GLU A 514 18.36 -11.66 1.11
CA GLU A 514 18.51 -11.66 -0.36
C GLU A 514 17.39 -12.43 -1.08
N ASN A 515 16.75 -13.38 -0.39
CA ASN A 515 15.65 -14.17 -0.95
C ASN A 515 14.26 -13.53 -0.75
N PHE A 516 14.20 -12.32 -0.21
CA PHE A 516 12.96 -11.59 0.03
C PHE A 516 12.87 -10.37 -0.87
N TYR A 517 11.75 -10.22 -1.58
CA TYR A 517 11.54 -9.21 -2.62
C TYR A 517 10.41 -8.24 -2.25
N PRO A 518 10.68 -7.26 -1.38
CA PRO A 518 9.65 -6.42 -0.76
C PRO A 518 9.03 -5.37 -1.70
N LEU A 519 9.56 -5.18 -2.90
CA LEU A 519 9.05 -4.19 -3.86
C LEU A 519 7.99 -4.77 -4.82
N ARG A 520 7.58 -6.03 -4.61
CA ARG A 520 6.50 -6.63 -5.40
C ARG A 520 5.13 -6.10 -4.96
N THR A 521 4.35 -5.64 -5.92
CA THR A 521 3.04 -5.00 -5.71
C THR A 521 1.96 -5.57 -6.60
N PRO A 522 0.66 -5.39 -6.25
CA PRO A 522 -0.43 -5.99 -7.03
C PRO A 522 -0.63 -5.27 -8.37
N LEU A 523 -0.22 -3.99 -8.43
CA LEU A 523 -0.22 -3.16 -9.63
C LEU A 523 1.13 -2.44 -9.72
N PRO A 524 1.64 -2.18 -10.94
CA PRO A 524 2.81 -1.34 -11.12
C PRO A 524 2.59 0.05 -10.49
N CYS A 525 3.54 0.51 -9.68
CA CYS A 525 3.46 1.82 -9.06
C CYS A 525 4.83 2.45 -8.84
N LEU A 526 4.83 3.78 -8.70
CA LEU A 526 5.99 4.58 -8.30
C LEU A 526 5.65 5.27 -7.00
N ALA A 527 6.48 5.07 -5.96
CA ALA A 527 6.27 5.70 -4.67
C ALA A 527 7.27 6.83 -4.43
N ILE A 528 6.77 7.99 -3.99
CA ILE A 528 7.55 9.17 -3.67
C ILE A 528 7.51 9.39 -2.16
N ARG A 529 8.66 9.59 -1.54
CA ARG A 529 8.78 9.96 -0.13
C ARG A 529 9.99 10.85 0.13
N HIS A 530 10.08 11.41 1.32
CA HIS A 530 11.32 12.00 1.78
C HIS A 530 12.40 10.93 1.96
N MET A 531 13.63 11.27 1.59
CA MET A 531 14.81 10.46 1.87
C MET A 531 15.03 10.38 3.38
N VAL A 532 15.60 9.28 3.84
CA VAL A 532 16.05 9.06 5.22
C VAL A 532 17.51 8.62 5.20
N PRO A 533 18.28 8.79 6.29
CA PRO A 533 19.71 8.46 6.29
C PRO A 533 20.02 7.01 5.89
N GLY A 534 19.11 6.06 6.17
CA GLY A 534 19.26 4.66 5.76
C GLY A 534 19.25 4.43 4.24
N ASP A 535 18.85 5.42 3.44
CA ASP A 535 18.80 5.31 1.98
C ASP A 535 20.17 5.31 1.31
N ILE A 536 21.26 5.53 2.08
CA ILE A 536 22.63 5.38 1.60
C ILE A 536 22.87 4.03 0.91
N ALA A 537 22.20 2.96 1.37
CA ALA A 537 22.27 1.63 0.77
C ALA A 537 21.86 1.61 -0.71
N PHE A 538 21.00 2.55 -1.14
CA PHE A 538 20.51 2.64 -2.53
C PHE A 538 21.31 3.63 -3.39
N MET A 539 22.30 4.32 -2.82
CA MET A 539 23.16 5.25 -3.57
C MET A 539 24.36 4.54 -4.19
N THR A 540 24.71 3.37 -3.65
CA THR A 540 25.95 2.65 -3.98
C THR A 540 25.70 1.25 -4.52
N LEU A 541 24.61 1.07 -5.28
CA LEU A 541 24.36 -0.19 -5.97
C LEU A 541 25.41 -0.39 -7.06
N ASP A 542 25.98 -1.60 -7.13
CA ASP A 542 27.09 -1.92 -8.05
C ASP A 542 26.68 -1.83 -9.52
N ASP A 543 25.39 -2.03 -9.81
CA ASP A 543 24.82 -1.92 -11.16
C ASP A 543 24.81 -0.46 -11.68
N TYR A 544 25.04 0.53 -10.81
CA TYR A 544 25.10 1.92 -11.24
C TYR A 544 26.47 2.32 -11.78
N PRO A 545 26.50 3.03 -12.94
CA PRO A 545 27.73 3.62 -13.43
C PRO A 545 28.42 4.47 -12.37
N VAL A 546 29.76 4.41 -12.31
CA VAL A 546 30.59 5.12 -11.32
C VAL A 546 30.22 6.61 -11.24
N LYS A 547 30.03 7.26 -12.39
CA LYS A 547 29.62 8.68 -12.48
C LYS A 547 28.27 8.92 -11.81
N MET A 548 27.32 8.01 -11.96
CA MET A 548 26.00 8.11 -11.33
C MET A 548 26.14 7.96 -9.81
N ARG A 549 26.88 6.95 -9.32
CA ARG A 549 27.14 6.75 -7.88
C ARG A 549 27.73 8.02 -7.24
N VAL A 550 28.70 8.68 -7.88
CA VAL A 550 29.25 9.95 -7.38
C VAL A 550 28.19 11.04 -7.24
N LYS A 551 27.34 11.21 -8.25
CA LYS A 551 26.27 12.23 -8.20
C LYS A 551 25.27 11.94 -7.08
N LEU A 552 24.85 10.67 -6.95
CA LEU A 552 23.92 10.25 -5.91
C LEU A 552 24.49 10.48 -4.51
N LEU A 553 25.75 10.13 -4.28
CA LEU A 553 26.44 10.35 -3.00
C LEU A 553 26.59 11.84 -2.67
N LYS A 554 26.89 12.69 -3.68
CA LYS A 554 26.94 14.14 -3.49
C LYS A 554 25.57 14.70 -3.11
N GLY A 555 24.51 14.36 -3.86
CA GLY A 555 23.15 14.80 -3.54
C GLY A 555 22.69 14.32 -2.15
N PHE A 556 23.04 13.09 -1.75
CA PHE A 556 22.79 12.60 -0.40
C PHE A 556 23.48 13.45 0.68
N LEU A 557 24.75 13.80 0.46
CA LEU A 557 25.53 14.63 1.39
C LEU A 557 25.10 16.10 1.40
N GLU A 558 24.52 16.63 0.33
CA GLU A 558 23.90 17.96 0.35
C GLU A 558 22.68 18.00 1.27
N VAL A 559 21.94 16.89 1.37
CA VAL A 559 20.73 16.78 2.19
C VAL A 559 21.04 16.49 3.66
N PHE A 560 22.00 15.58 3.93
CA PHE A 560 22.29 15.08 5.28
C PHE A 560 23.69 15.42 5.81
N GLY A 561 24.53 16.10 5.04
CA GLY A 561 25.97 16.25 5.33
C GLY A 561 26.28 16.89 6.68
N ASP A 562 25.39 17.73 7.19
CA ASP A 562 25.54 18.43 8.48
C ASP A 562 25.09 17.58 9.68
N GLU A 563 24.52 16.40 9.46
CA GLU A 563 24.08 15.50 10.53
C GLU A 563 25.21 14.58 11.02
N ASP A 564 25.40 14.48 12.35
CA ASP A 564 26.31 13.50 12.94
C ASP A 564 25.63 12.12 13.06
N LYS A 565 25.59 11.39 11.93
CA LYS A 565 25.05 10.03 11.84
C LYS A 565 26.04 9.06 11.19
N PRO A 566 26.05 7.77 11.59
CA PRO A 566 26.92 6.76 10.97
C PRO A 566 26.78 6.68 9.44
N GLN A 567 25.55 6.81 8.94
CA GLN A 567 25.25 6.75 7.50
C GLN A 567 25.87 7.92 6.72
N VAL A 568 26.02 9.08 7.36
CA VAL A 568 26.68 10.25 6.74
C VAL A 568 28.19 10.04 6.66
N LYS A 569 28.79 9.40 7.67
CA LYS A 569 30.20 9.00 7.65
C LYS A 569 30.46 7.96 6.56
N GLU A 570 29.63 6.93 6.50
CA GLU A 570 29.64 5.92 5.43
C GLU A 570 29.52 6.56 4.04
N ALA A 571 28.61 7.54 3.86
CA ALA A 571 28.45 8.22 2.59
C ALA A 571 29.70 9.02 2.17
N ARG A 572 30.42 9.64 3.11
CA ARG A 572 31.68 10.34 2.84
C ARG A 572 32.78 9.35 2.43
N GLU A 573 32.92 8.24 3.16
CA GLU A 573 33.89 7.18 2.87
C GLU A 573 33.66 6.58 1.48
N LYS A 574 32.41 6.21 1.17
CA LYS A 574 32.03 5.66 -0.14
C LYS A 574 32.22 6.66 -1.27
N LEU A 575 32.01 7.96 -1.03
CA LEU A 575 32.27 8.99 -2.03
C LEU A 575 33.76 9.09 -2.35
N GLU A 576 34.64 9.07 -1.34
CA GLU A 576 36.08 9.06 -1.54
C GLU A 576 36.56 7.80 -2.29
N GLU A 577 36.03 6.64 -1.94
CA GLU A 577 36.29 5.38 -2.65
C GLU A 577 35.85 5.47 -4.12
N THR A 578 34.61 5.88 -4.38
CA THR A 578 34.08 6.01 -5.75
C THR A 578 34.86 7.04 -6.57
N LEU A 579 35.36 8.12 -5.95
CA LEU A 579 36.22 9.10 -6.62
C LEU A 579 37.61 8.56 -6.94
N ARG A 580 38.18 7.69 -6.08
CA ARG A 580 39.42 6.96 -6.36
C ARG A 580 39.24 6.00 -7.53
N GLU A 581 38.11 5.30 -7.63
CA GLU A 581 37.80 4.45 -8.81
C GLU A 581 37.88 5.23 -10.13
N ILE A 582 37.47 6.51 -10.13
CA ILE A 582 37.58 7.40 -11.31
C ILE A 582 39.05 7.79 -11.57
N GLY A 583 39.81 8.10 -10.50
CA GLY A 583 41.20 8.57 -10.58
C GLY A 583 42.24 7.48 -10.90
N GLU A 584 42.03 6.24 -10.47
CA GLU A 584 42.97 5.11 -10.61
C GLU A 584 42.86 4.37 -11.95
N GLY A 585 41.87 4.74 -12.78
CA GLY A 585 41.82 4.36 -14.19
C GLY A 585 40.61 3.51 -14.55
N LYS A 586 39.60 4.16 -15.14
CA LYS A 586 38.68 3.60 -16.14
C LYS A 586 38.05 4.74 -16.97
N LEU A 587 38.88 5.43 -17.75
CA LEU A 587 38.44 6.00 -19.03
C LEU A 587 38.29 4.82 -20.02
N LYS A 588 37.18 4.09 -19.87
CA LYS A 588 36.60 3.22 -20.91
C LYS A 588 35.09 3.43 -20.94
N ASP A 589 34.68 4.68 -21.04
CA ASP A 589 33.40 5.00 -21.66
C ASP A 589 33.75 5.88 -22.85
N GLY A 590 33.72 5.26 -24.04
CA GLY A 590 33.72 5.99 -25.28
C GLY A 590 32.44 6.83 -25.35
N ASP A 591 32.59 8.03 -25.89
CA ASP A 591 31.47 8.74 -26.49
C ASP A 591 30.87 7.81 -27.56
N GLY A 592 29.66 7.30 -27.28
CA GLY A 592 28.91 6.41 -28.14
C GLY A 592 27.45 6.53 -27.80
N ASP A 593 26.76 7.42 -28.52
CA ASP A 593 25.32 7.34 -28.71
C ASP A 593 24.91 5.92 -29.15
N GLY A 594 23.81 5.41 -28.61
CA GLY A 594 23.01 4.37 -29.26
C GLY A 594 23.12 2.96 -28.69
N ASP A 595 21.98 2.48 -28.21
CA ASP A 595 21.45 1.12 -28.30
C ASP A 595 22.29 -0.04 -27.70
N GLY A 596 21.82 -0.51 -26.55
CA GLY A 596 22.30 -1.75 -25.96
C GLY A 596 21.65 -2.07 -24.63
N VAL A 597 20.35 -2.36 -24.64
CA VAL A 597 19.68 -3.06 -23.53
C VAL A 597 20.29 -4.46 -23.44
N GLY A 598 21.25 -4.62 -22.53
CA GLY A 598 21.72 -5.93 -22.09
C GLY A 598 20.65 -6.53 -21.18
N GLY A 599 20.12 -7.69 -21.58
CA GLY A 599 18.97 -8.32 -20.96
C GLY A 599 19.13 -8.58 -19.46
N ILE A 600 18.02 -8.35 -18.76
CA ILE A 600 17.66 -8.91 -17.46
C ILE A 600 16.30 -9.57 -17.65
#